data_AF-A0A7J9VW44-F1
#
_entry.id   AF-A0A7J9VW44-F1
#
_cell.length_a   1.000
_cell.length_b   1.000
_cell.length_c   1.000
_cell.angle_alpha   90.00
_cell.angle_beta   90.00
_cell.angle_gamma   90.00
#
_symmetry.space_group_name_H-M   'P 1'
#
loop_
_entity.id
_entity.type
_entity.pdbx_description
1 polymer ?
#
loop_
_entity_poly.entity_id
_entity_poly.type
_entity_poly.pdbx_seq_one_letter_code
_entity_poly.pdbx_strand_id
1 'polypeptide(L)'
;MRDGDGVRVDYFAILDLPRDAPTERIADAIKQQMRLWQKRTTNPDLSRRQEAEQRIQLLGEAREVLLDDVRRASYLDQLAVVGRSTGAEPGPAGPFPGAPPPTEPAPTQRPPTEQPSTQQPPQEGPPRQRPGGDWLQEAEDYLAAGDYASAVYAAREAKQADSQSAEGWSLLSRANAGLGNLHDAVFEARQAINLDTSNAGYCMDLGVAHERLQEWPDALYCYERAQALDPEADDPKFGIASVLMQTERAEEARPILEELHQNAEDRERVAAMLARCLVFEAERIPAVQRDGEYVVTARREITAMRRLLDPAGDLTDDPEALDDVHRMQRYLRWCERRHFKSPGVSLGCWIPLLVLVALPSLVLGMMYFIASPGIVPVLIVAVWGVLLVSRFMAWFPPGWKTNRRAHKRPGPPPVSTT
;
A
#
# COMPACT_ATOMS: atom_id res chain seq x y z
N MET A 1 7.64 39.64 16.61
CA MET A 1 6.49 39.35 15.74
C MET A 1 6.63 37.89 15.34
N ARG A 2 5.70 37.06 15.80
CA ARG A 2 5.67 35.61 15.57
C ARG A 2 4.76 35.35 14.37
N ASP A 3 5.26 34.57 13.42
CA ASP A 3 4.59 34.17 12.19
C ASP A 3 3.27 33.44 12.46
N GLY A 4 2.32 33.68 11.56
CA GLY A 4 0.95 33.14 11.62
C GLY A 4 0.90 31.68 11.21
N ASP A 5 0.92 30.79 12.20
CA ASP A 5 0.33 29.47 12.05
C ASP A 5 -1.19 29.62 12.23
N GLY A 6 -1.91 29.64 11.10
CA GLY A 6 -3.37 29.54 11.10
C GLY A 6 -3.78 28.26 11.84
N VAL A 7 -4.80 28.38 12.68
CA VAL A 7 -5.35 27.27 13.48
C VAL A 7 -5.69 26.11 12.55
N ARG A 8 -4.87 25.06 12.65
CA ARG A 8 -4.98 23.88 11.81
C ARG A 8 -6.23 23.05 12.20
N VAL A 9 -6.56 22.94 13.47
CA VAL A 9 -7.61 22.02 13.95
C VAL A 9 -8.84 22.75 14.48
N ASP A 10 -10.04 22.49 13.93
CA ASP A 10 -11.31 22.94 14.54
C ASP A 10 -11.79 21.95 15.62
N TYR A 11 -11.46 22.24 16.88
CA TYR A 11 -11.86 21.43 18.03
C TYR A 11 -13.39 21.36 18.26
N PHE A 12 -14.16 22.36 17.83
CA PHE A 12 -15.62 22.31 17.93
C PHE A 12 -16.21 21.30 16.96
N ALA A 13 -15.65 21.21 15.75
CA ALA A 13 -16.02 20.19 14.76
C ALA A 13 -15.65 18.77 15.22
N ILE A 14 -14.49 18.60 15.89
CA ILE A 14 -14.08 17.30 16.47
C ILE A 14 -15.05 16.84 17.56
N LEU A 15 -15.59 17.77 18.34
CA LEU A 15 -16.51 17.48 19.44
C LEU A 15 -17.99 17.45 19.02
N ASP A 16 -18.30 17.75 17.75
CA ASP A 16 -19.66 17.91 17.23
C ASP A 16 -20.50 18.87 18.09
N LEU A 17 -19.91 20.03 18.42
CA LEU A 17 -20.52 21.06 19.24
C LEU A 17 -20.54 22.40 18.52
N PRO A 18 -21.59 23.23 18.73
CA PRO A 18 -21.60 24.59 18.20
C PRO A 18 -20.57 25.46 18.96
N ARG A 19 -20.02 26.48 18.29
CA ARG A 19 -18.93 27.34 18.81
C ARG A 19 -19.34 28.16 20.04
N ASP A 20 -20.63 28.35 20.25
CA ASP A 20 -21.23 29.03 21.40
C ASP A 20 -21.54 28.09 22.58
N ALA A 21 -21.19 26.79 22.49
CA ALA A 21 -21.49 25.82 23.53
C ALA A 21 -20.95 26.27 24.92
N PRO A 22 -21.72 26.04 26.01
CA PRO A 22 -21.28 26.36 27.36
C PRO A 22 -20.14 25.45 27.79
N THR A 23 -19.22 25.96 28.60
CA THR A 23 -17.99 25.26 29.03
C THR A 23 -18.28 23.91 29.69
N GLU A 24 -19.39 23.78 30.43
CA GLU A 24 -19.83 22.52 31.03
C GLU A 24 -20.14 21.45 29.97
N ARG A 25 -20.85 21.82 28.90
CA ARG A 25 -21.21 20.90 27.81
C ARG A 25 -19.97 20.47 27.01
N ILE A 26 -19.01 21.38 26.83
CA ILE A 26 -17.72 21.09 26.20
C ILE A 26 -16.92 20.09 27.05
N ALA A 27 -16.84 20.32 28.37
CA ALA A 27 -16.14 19.43 29.29
C ALA A 27 -16.74 18.01 29.31
N ASP A 28 -18.07 17.90 29.30
CA ASP A 28 -18.77 16.63 29.26
C ASP A 28 -18.57 15.89 27.94
N ALA A 29 -18.61 16.59 26.80
CA ALA A 29 -18.35 16.01 25.48
C ALA A 29 -16.91 15.47 25.39
N ILE A 30 -15.91 16.25 25.83
CA ILE A 30 -14.51 15.82 25.89
C ILE A 30 -14.37 14.57 26.76
N LYS A 31 -14.99 14.55 27.94
CA LYS A 31 -14.94 13.41 28.87
C LYS A 31 -15.57 12.14 28.28
N GLN A 32 -16.69 12.27 27.58
CA GLN A 32 -17.36 11.13 26.92
C GLN A 32 -16.51 10.58 25.77
N GLN A 33 -16.00 11.45 24.90
CA GLN A 33 -15.13 11.07 23.79
C GLN A 33 -13.82 10.44 24.28
N MET A 34 -13.18 11.01 25.31
CA MET A 34 -11.95 10.48 25.89
C MET A 34 -12.13 9.03 26.39
N ARG A 35 -13.26 8.74 27.05
CA ARG A 35 -13.58 7.37 27.51
C ARG A 35 -13.81 6.39 26.37
N LEU A 36 -14.38 6.86 25.25
CA LEU A 36 -14.63 6.03 24.08
C LEU A 36 -13.31 5.67 23.38
N TRP A 37 -12.44 6.64 23.17
CA TRP A 37 -11.16 6.44 22.49
C TRP A 37 -10.13 5.69 23.35
N GLN A 38 -10.12 5.90 24.67
CA GLN A 38 -9.27 5.11 25.59
C GLN A 38 -9.58 3.60 25.56
N LYS A 39 -10.80 3.19 25.23
CA LYS A 39 -11.13 1.76 25.06
C LYS A 39 -10.58 1.17 23.76
N ARG A 40 -10.25 2.02 22.78
CA ARG A 40 -9.79 1.62 21.44
C ARG A 40 -8.27 1.52 21.34
N THR A 41 -7.51 2.03 22.32
CA THR A 41 -6.04 1.92 22.36
C THR A 41 -5.55 0.50 22.67
N THR A 42 -6.42 -0.38 23.15
CA THR A 42 -6.12 -1.80 23.38
C THR A 42 -6.55 -2.71 22.22
N ASN A 43 -6.95 -2.14 21.08
CA ASN A 43 -7.38 -2.91 19.90
C ASN A 43 -6.21 -3.73 19.32
N PRO A 44 -6.40 -5.01 18.92
CA PRO A 44 -5.33 -5.80 18.30
C PRO A 44 -4.77 -5.19 17.01
N ASP A 45 -5.58 -4.44 16.25
CA ASP A 45 -5.17 -3.75 15.03
C ASP A 45 -4.28 -2.52 15.35
N LEU A 46 -3.09 -2.45 14.73
CA LEU A 46 -2.13 -1.36 14.94
C LEU A 46 -2.66 -0.01 14.43
N SER A 47 -3.30 0.02 13.27
CA SER A 47 -3.78 1.27 12.66
C SER A 47 -4.89 1.89 13.51
N ARG A 48 -5.81 1.06 14.00
CA ARG A 48 -6.90 1.51 14.90
C ARG A 48 -6.40 1.97 16.27
N ARG A 49 -5.27 1.44 16.75
CA ARG A 49 -4.62 1.93 17.97
C ARG A 49 -3.99 3.29 17.75
N GLN A 50 -3.27 3.48 16.65
CA GLN A 50 -2.68 4.76 16.29
C GLN A 50 -3.74 5.84 16.09
N GLU A 51 -4.86 5.51 15.43
CA GLU A 51 -6.00 6.42 15.30
C GLU A 51 -6.57 6.82 16.68
N ALA A 52 -6.74 5.85 17.58
CA ALA A 52 -7.24 6.10 18.93
C ALA A 52 -6.28 6.97 19.76
N GLU A 53 -4.98 6.77 19.63
CA GLU A 53 -3.94 7.58 20.29
C GLU A 53 -3.95 9.04 19.77
N GLN A 54 -4.04 9.24 18.45
CA GLN A 54 -4.16 10.57 17.84
C GLN A 54 -5.43 11.29 18.31
N ARG A 55 -6.57 10.59 18.35
CA ARG A 55 -7.84 11.15 18.85
C ARG A 55 -7.75 11.56 20.32
N ILE A 56 -7.08 10.77 21.15
CA ILE A 56 -6.85 11.11 22.57
C ILE A 56 -5.99 12.37 22.71
N GLN A 57 -4.94 12.51 21.89
CA GLN A 57 -4.08 13.70 21.88
C GLN A 57 -4.89 14.96 21.53
N LEU A 58 -5.66 14.91 20.44
CA LEU A 58 -6.49 16.04 20.00
C LEU A 58 -7.55 16.44 21.04
N LEU A 59 -8.14 15.47 21.75
CA LEU A 59 -9.08 15.74 22.84
C LEU A 59 -8.38 16.35 24.07
N GLY A 60 -7.10 16.05 24.29
CA GLY A 60 -6.26 16.69 25.30
C GLY A 60 -5.99 18.15 24.98
N GLU A 61 -5.61 18.44 23.74
CA GLU A 61 -5.38 19.80 23.24
C GLU A 61 -6.69 20.63 23.27
N ALA A 62 -7.80 20.05 22.80
CA ALA A 62 -9.13 20.67 22.87
C ALA A 62 -9.51 21.04 24.31
N ARG A 63 -9.17 20.19 25.29
CA ARG A 63 -9.42 20.46 26.71
C ARG A 63 -8.64 21.66 27.22
N GLU A 64 -7.37 21.78 26.82
CA GLU A 64 -6.51 22.89 27.25
C GLU A 64 -6.87 24.23 26.59
N VAL A 65 -7.43 24.20 25.37
CA VAL A 65 -7.80 25.39 24.61
C VAL A 65 -9.22 25.84 24.92
N LEU A 66 -10.19 24.91 25.01
CA LEU A 66 -11.62 25.26 25.10
C LEU A 66 -12.14 25.41 26.54
N LEU A 67 -11.48 24.82 27.54
CA LEU A 67 -11.88 24.96 28.95
C LEU A 67 -11.21 26.13 29.68
N ASP A 68 -10.23 26.78 29.06
CA ASP A 68 -9.64 28.02 29.54
C ASP A 68 -10.27 29.21 28.81
N ASP A 69 -10.93 30.11 29.54
CA ASP A 69 -11.70 31.20 28.94
C ASP A 69 -10.84 32.15 28.09
N VAL A 70 -9.58 32.38 28.47
CA VAL A 70 -8.66 33.30 27.77
C VAL A 70 -8.15 32.66 26.48
N ARG A 71 -7.77 31.39 26.54
CA ARG A 71 -7.32 30.62 25.36
C ARG A 71 -8.47 30.39 24.40
N ARG A 72 -9.67 30.09 24.90
CA ARG A 72 -10.88 29.94 24.09
C ARG A 72 -11.21 31.20 23.32
N ALA A 73 -11.16 32.37 23.97
CA ALA A 73 -11.42 33.64 23.30
C ALA A 73 -10.39 33.92 22.19
N SER A 74 -9.11 33.68 22.47
CA SER A 74 -8.02 33.84 21.49
C SER A 74 -8.17 32.87 20.30
N TYR A 75 -8.57 31.63 20.58
CA TYR A 75 -8.83 30.59 19.58
C TYR A 75 -10.04 30.92 18.70
N LEU A 76 -11.14 31.42 19.28
CA LEU A 76 -12.31 31.86 18.52
C LEU A 76 -12.02 33.07 17.62
N ASP A 77 -11.18 34.01 18.09
CA ASP A 77 -10.74 35.14 17.26
C ASP A 77 -9.89 34.66 16.08
N GLN A 78 -8.97 33.71 16.29
CA GLN A 78 -8.21 33.07 15.23
C GLN A 78 -9.12 32.36 14.21
N LEU A 79 -10.12 31.60 14.66
CA LEU A 79 -11.13 30.99 13.78
C LEU A 79 -11.95 32.03 12.99
N ALA A 80 -12.26 33.18 13.60
CA ALA A 80 -13.00 34.27 12.96
C ALA A 80 -12.16 35.07 11.96
N VAL A 81 -10.83 35.12 12.13
CA VAL A 81 -9.90 35.68 11.14
C VAL A 81 -9.77 34.74 9.93
N VAL A 82 -9.66 33.43 10.17
CA VAL A 82 -9.65 32.42 9.10
C VAL A 82 -10.95 32.50 8.29
N GLY A 83 -12.12 32.52 8.94
CA GLY A 83 -13.43 32.65 8.27
C GLY A 83 -13.68 33.99 7.56
N ARG A 84 -12.88 35.04 7.82
CA ARG A 84 -12.91 36.30 7.06
C ARG A 84 -12.00 36.30 5.84
N SER A 85 -10.94 35.49 5.85
CA SER A 85 -10.07 35.26 4.68
C SER A 85 -10.63 34.20 3.71
N THR A 86 -11.52 33.34 4.20
CA THR A 86 -12.24 32.33 3.41
C THR A 86 -13.73 32.55 3.57
N GLY A 87 -14.36 33.30 2.66
CA GLY A 87 -15.83 33.35 2.58
C GLY A 87 -16.39 32.01 2.10
N ALA A 88 -16.54 31.03 3.00
CA ALA A 88 -17.32 29.81 2.82
C ALA A 88 -17.51 29.07 4.17
N GLU A 89 -18.69 28.48 4.33
CA GLU A 89 -19.16 27.70 5.50
C GLU A 89 -18.32 26.45 5.86
N PRO A 90 -18.45 25.90 7.09
CA PRO A 90 -17.55 24.87 7.62
C PRO A 90 -17.92 23.44 7.17
N GLY A 91 -17.02 22.78 6.44
CA GLY A 91 -17.04 21.34 6.15
C GLY A 91 -16.14 20.53 7.11
N PRO A 92 -16.31 19.19 7.19
CA PRO A 92 -15.88 18.38 8.34
C PRO A 92 -14.38 18.11 8.39
N ALA A 93 -13.88 17.99 9.62
CA ALA A 93 -12.48 17.85 9.99
C ALA A 93 -11.82 16.54 9.53
N GLY A 94 -10.60 16.67 8.99
CA GLY A 94 -9.60 15.61 8.81
C GLY A 94 -8.26 16.20 8.30
N PRO A 95 -7.15 15.45 8.34
CA PRO A 95 -6.36 15.12 9.54
C PRO A 95 -5.02 15.88 9.58
N PHE A 96 -4.46 16.12 10.77
CA PHE A 96 -3.14 16.76 10.92
C PHE A 96 -1.98 15.80 11.17
N PRO A 97 -0.77 16.16 10.69
CA PRO A 97 0.43 15.36 10.76
C PRO A 97 1.21 15.57 12.06
N GLY A 98 2.11 14.63 12.33
CA GLY A 98 2.89 14.48 13.55
C GLY A 98 4.06 15.44 13.76
N ALA A 99 4.65 15.24 14.95
CA ALA A 99 5.56 16.09 15.73
C ALA A 99 6.91 16.52 15.11
N PRO A 100 7.52 17.61 15.62
CA PRO A 100 8.94 17.94 15.46
C PRO A 100 9.83 17.41 16.63
N PRO A 101 11.18 17.37 16.46
CA PRO A 101 12.14 16.69 17.36
C PRO A 101 12.63 17.57 18.54
N PRO A 102 13.46 17.04 19.48
CA PRO A 102 13.56 17.56 20.85
C PRO A 102 14.62 18.67 21.06
N THR A 103 14.39 19.46 22.10
CA THR A 103 15.15 20.65 22.51
C THR A 103 16.14 20.35 23.64
N GLU A 104 17.35 20.94 23.59
CA GLU A 104 18.22 21.21 24.74
C GLU A 104 19.00 22.53 24.51
N PRO A 105 19.60 23.19 25.54
CA PRO A 105 19.18 24.55 25.91
C PRO A 105 20.20 25.68 25.64
N ALA A 106 19.73 26.90 25.91
CA ALA A 106 20.27 28.24 25.62
C ALA A 106 21.74 28.52 26.02
N PRO A 107 22.38 29.54 25.42
CA PRO A 107 22.47 30.82 26.15
C PRO A 107 22.48 32.13 25.33
N THR A 108 21.96 33.18 25.98
CA THR A 108 22.40 34.59 26.05
C THR A 108 22.53 35.46 24.79
N GLN A 109 21.77 36.57 24.83
CA GLN A 109 21.66 37.65 23.83
C GLN A 109 22.94 38.51 23.67
N ARG A 110 23.22 38.95 22.43
CA ARG A 110 23.94 40.18 22.07
C ARG A 110 23.32 40.81 20.80
N PRO A 111 23.40 42.14 20.59
CA PRO A 111 22.54 42.92 19.69
C PRO A 111 23.02 42.93 18.22
N PRO A 112 22.19 43.39 17.26
CA PRO A 112 22.37 43.08 15.83
C PRO A 112 23.38 43.99 15.13
N THR A 113 24.16 43.41 14.23
CA THR A 113 24.96 44.13 13.23
C THR A 113 24.30 43.91 11.87
N GLU A 114 23.96 45.00 11.18
CA GLU A 114 23.44 45.05 9.82
C GLU A 114 24.47 44.51 8.81
N GLN A 115 24.04 43.73 7.81
CA GLN A 115 24.61 43.66 6.44
C GLN A 115 23.78 42.72 5.52
N PRO A 116 23.87 42.81 4.17
CA PRO A 116 22.79 43.31 3.33
C PRO A 116 22.17 42.30 2.34
N SER A 117 21.00 42.71 1.86
CA SER A 117 20.17 42.12 0.79
C SER A 117 20.95 41.64 -0.44
N THR A 118 20.68 40.41 -0.87
CA THR A 118 20.92 39.97 -2.25
C THR A 118 19.55 39.70 -2.88
N GLN A 119 19.15 40.55 -3.83
CA GLN A 119 17.89 40.45 -4.57
C GLN A 119 17.94 39.28 -5.56
N GLN A 120 16.94 38.39 -5.53
CA GLN A 120 16.60 37.52 -6.65
C GLN A 120 15.70 38.30 -7.64
N PRO A 121 15.85 38.10 -8.96
CA PRO A 121 15.01 38.78 -9.96
C PRO A 121 13.58 38.22 -9.97
N PRO A 122 12.57 38.99 -10.42
CA PRO A 122 11.16 38.63 -10.25
C PRO A 122 10.76 37.50 -11.21
N GLN A 123 10.10 36.46 -10.68
CA GLN A 123 9.37 35.49 -11.50
C GLN A 123 8.07 36.16 -11.98
N GLU A 124 7.92 36.32 -13.30
CA GLU A 124 6.67 36.72 -13.93
C GLU A 124 5.68 35.54 -13.87
N GLY A 125 4.56 35.71 -13.16
CA GLY A 125 3.43 34.79 -13.21
C GLY A 125 2.66 34.88 -14.53
N PRO A 126 1.90 33.84 -14.93
CA PRO A 126 1.18 33.82 -16.21
C PRO A 126 0.07 34.88 -16.29
N PRO A 127 -0.28 35.34 -17.51
CA PRO A 127 -1.10 36.53 -17.74
C PRO A 127 -2.57 36.35 -17.34
N ARG A 128 -3.18 37.45 -16.91
CA ARG A 128 -4.60 37.56 -16.51
C ARG A 128 -5.56 37.08 -17.61
N GLN A 129 -6.51 36.25 -17.17
CA GLN A 129 -7.81 35.86 -17.77
C GLN A 129 -8.01 36.25 -19.24
N ARG A 130 -7.97 35.24 -20.13
CA ARG A 130 -8.52 35.33 -21.48
C ARG A 130 -10.04 35.13 -21.41
N PRO A 131 -10.87 36.14 -21.72
CA PRO A 131 -12.29 35.93 -21.86
C PRO A 131 -12.56 35.21 -23.19
N GLY A 132 -13.08 33.98 -23.15
CA GLY A 132 -13.64 33.30 -24.32
C GLY A 132 -13.04 31.94 -24.69
N GLY A 133 -12.15 31.35 -23.88
CA GLY A 133 -11.73 29.94 -24.04
C GLY A 133 -12.70 28.99 -23.36
N ASP A 134 -12.92 27.82 -23.94
CA ASP A 134 -13.64 26.72 -23.28
C ASP A 134 -12.68 26.04 -22.29
N TRP A 135 -12.69 26.55 -21.05
CA TRP A 135 -11.79 26.08 -20.00
C TRP A 135 -11.98 24.60 -19.65
N LEU A 136 -13.17 24.03 -19.89
CA LEU A 136 -13.43 22.61 -19.68
C LEU A 136 -12.68 21.79 -20.73
N GLN A 137 -12.84 22.15 -22.02
CA GLN A 137 -12.12 21.49 -23.11
C GLN A 137 -10.59 21.62 -22.95
N GLU A 138 -10.09 22.81 -22.58
CA GLU A 138 -8.65 22.98 -22.32
C GLU A 138 -8.17 22.07 -21.18
N ALA A 139 -8.94 21.94 -20.09
CA ALA A 139 -8.58 21.06 -18.99
C ALA A 139 -8.56 19.59 -19.43
N GLU A 140 -9.52 19.15 -20.24
CA GLU A 140 -9.53 17.81 -20.82
C GLU A 140 -8.32 17.55 -21.71
N ASP A 141 -7.99 18.50 -22.59
CA ASP A 141 -6.84 18.40 -23.48
C ASP A 141 -5.53 18.29 -22.69
N TYR A 142 -5.37 19.09 -21.63
CA TYR A 142 -4.22 19.00 -20.73
C TYR A 142 -4.18 17.68 -19.96
N LEU A 143 -5.33 17.15 -19.52
CA LEU A 143 -5.41 15.83 -18.88
C LEU A 143 -4.99 14.72 -19.84
N ALA A 144 -5.45 14.76 -21.09
CA ALA A 144 -5.06 13.81 -22.13
C ALA A 144 -3.56 13.88 -22.46
N ALA A 145 -2.97 15.08 -22.38
CA ALA A 145 -1.54 15.29 -22.53
C ALA A 145 -0.70 14.92 -21.29
N GLY A 146 -1.34 14.64 -20.14
CA GLY A 146 -0.66 14.40 -18.87
C GLY A 146 -0.05 15.66 -18.23
N ASP A 147 -0.37 16.85 -18.74
CA ASP A 147 0.04 18.13 -18.14
C ASP A 147 -0.96 18.52 -17.03
N TYR A 148 -0.82 17.84 -15.90
CA TYR A 148 -1.73 18.00 -14.77
C TYR A 148 -1.67 19.41 -14.15
N ALA A 149 -0.54 20.11 -14.26
CA ALA A 149 -0.40 21.47 -13.72
C ALA A 149 -1.25 22.46 -14.53
N SER A 150 -1.16 22.40 -15.87
CA SER A 150 -2.01 23.20 -16.75
C SER A 150 -3.49 22.78 -16.66
N ALA A 151 -3.77 21.49 -16.51
CA ALA A 151 -5.13 20.99 -16.30
C ALA A 151 -5.76 21.54 -15.02
N VAL A 152 -5.04 21.59 -13.90
CA VAL A 152 -5.54 22.22 -12.65
C VAL A 152 -5.86 23.69 -12.87
N TYR A 153 -5.00 24.41 -13.60
CA TYR A 153 -5.26 25.83 -13.90
C TYR A 153 -6.55 26.00 -14.71
N ALA A 154 -6.66 25.30 -15.85
CA ALA A 154 -7.83 25.38 -16.72
C ALA A 154 -9.11 24.94 -15.99
N ALA A 155 -9.10 23.81 -15.27
CA ALA A 155 -10.27 23.34 -14.51
C ALA A 155 -10.67 24.30 -13.38
N ARG A 156 -9.71 25.01 -12.77
CA ARG A 156 -9.99 26.04 -11.76
C ARG A 156 -10.62 27.29 -12.39
N GLU A 157 -10.21 27.69 -13.59
CA GLU A 157 -10.87 28.78 -14.32
C GLU A 157 -12.27 28.37 -14.78
N ALA A 158 -12.45 27.13 -15.24
CA ALA A 158 -13.77 26.56 -15.57
C ALA A 158 -14.73 26.63 -14.37
N LYS A 159 -14.25 26.18 -13.20
CA LYS A 159 -15.00 26.25 -11.94
C LYS A 159 -15.29 27.69 -11.47
N GLN A 160 -14.38 28.65 -11.73
CA GLN A 160 -14.62 30.06 -11.41
C GLN A 160 -15.66 30.68 -12.33
N ALA A 161 -15.69 30.27 -13.59
CA ALA A 161 -16.69 30.71 -14.56
C ALA A 161 -18.07 30.11 -14.24
N ASP A 162 -18.13 28.84 -13.84
CA ASP A 162 -19.35 28.17 -13.38
C ASP A 162 -19.07 27.23 -12.19
N SER A 163 -19.46 27.66 -10.99
CA SER A 163 -19.28 26.88 -9.76
C SER A 163 -20.26 25.71 -9.60
N GLN A 164 -21.30 25.64 -10.45
CA GLN A 164 -22.28 24.56 -10.50
C GLN A 164 -21.98 23.52 -11.59
N SER A 165 -20.87 23.67 -12.33
CA SER A 165 -20.43 22.68 -13.31
C SER A 165 -19.83 21.46 -12.61
N ALA A 166 -20.58 20.36 -12.57
CA ALA A 166 -20.09 19.08 -12.03
C ALA A 166 -18.86 18.57 -12.78
N GLU A 167 -18.82 18.77 -14.09
CA GLU A 167 -17.71 18.43 -14.96
C GLU A 167 -16.45 19.22 -14.61
N GLY A 168 -16.55 20.52 -14.36
CA GLY A 168 -15.41 21.33 -13.91
C GLY A 168 -14.83 20.86 -12.58
N TRP A 169 -15.67 20.39 -11.65
CA TRP A 169 -15.22 19.78 -10.40
C TRP A 169 -14.52 18.42 -10.62
N SER A 170 -15.05 17.58 -11.52
CA SER A 170 -14.43 16.30 -11.88
C SER A 170 -13.08 16.48 -12.58
N LEU A 171 -12.98 17.39 -13.55
CA LEU A 171 -11.72 17.69 -14.23
C LEU A 171 -10.66 18.21 -13.26
N LEU A 172 -11.06 19.07 -12.31
CA LEU A 172 -10.17 19.55 -11.27
C LEU A 172 -9.70 18.38 -10.36
N SER A 173 -10.61 17.50 -9.97
CA SER A 173 -10.29 16.29 -9.20
C SER A 173 -9.29 15.39 -9.91
N ARG A 174 -9.53 15.06 -11.18
CA ARG A 174 -8.64 14.24 -12.01
C ARG A 174 -7.26 14.88 -12.14
N ALA A 175 -7.20 16.19 -12.32
CA ALA A 175 -5.94 16.93 -12.44
C ALA A 175 -5.15 16.93 -11.12
N ASN A 176 -5.82 17.21 -9.99
CA ASN A 176 -5.19 17.13 -8.67
C ASN A 176 -4.77 15.71 -8.30
N ALA A 177 -5.55 14.69 -8.66
CA ALA A 177 -5.15 13.31 -8.53
C ALA A 177 -3.87 13.07 -9.34
N GLY A 178 -3.80 13.48 -10.60
CA GLY A 178 -2.60 13.40 -11.44
C GLY A 178 -1.35 13.99 -10.77
N LEU A 179 -1.48 15.14 -10.09
CA LEU A 179 -0.39 15.77 -9.31
C LEU A 179 -0.07 15.08 -7.97
N GLY A 180 -0.89 14.16 -7.51
CA GLY A 180 -0.75 13.51 -6.19
C GLY A 180 -1.37 14.31 -5.04
N ASN A 181 -2.13 15.37 -5.34
CA ASN A 181 -2.92 16.12 -4.35
C ASN A 181 -4.22 15.35 -4.04
N LEU A 182 -4.08 14.15 -3.47
CA LEU A 182 -5.18 13.18 -3.41
C LEU A 182 -6.33 13.61 -2.51
N HIS A 183 -6.07 14.32 -1.42
CA HIS A 183 -7.14 14.83 -0.55
C HIS A 183 -7.98 15.93 -1.22
N ASP A 184 -7.34 16.80 -2.02
CA ASP A 184 -8.05 17.80 -2.82
C ASP A 184 -8.91 17.10 -3.88
N ALA A 185 -8.34 16.08 -4.54
CA ALA A 185 -9.07 15.28 -5.52
C ALA A 185 -10.31 14.61 -4.92
N VAL A 186 -10.21 14.02 -3.72
CA VAL A 186 -11.36 13.45 -3.00
C VAL A 186 -12.42 14.51 -2.74
N PHE A 187 -12.03 15.70 -2.28
CA PHE A 187 -12.97 16.79 -2.02
C PHE A 187 -13.69 17.20 -3.31
N GLU A 188 -12.95 17.40 -4.39
CA GLU A 188 -13.46 17.89 -5.68
C GLU A 188 -14.37 16.86 -6.37
N ALA A 189 -14.02 15.57 -6.34
CA ALA A 189 -14.88 14.51 -6.86
C ALA A 189 -16.19 14.40 -6.07
N ARG A 190 -16.16 14.60 -4.74
CA ARG A 190 -17.38 14.66 -3.93
C ARG A 190 -18.27 15.84 -4.33
N GLN A 191 -17.69 17.00 -4.67
CA GLN A 191 -18.48 18.13 -5.18
C GLN A 191 -19.13 17.79 -6.53
N ALA A 192 -18.41 17.15 -7.44
CA ALA A 192 -18.97 16.69 -8.71
C ALA A 192 -20.17 15.74 -8.49
N ILE A 193 -20.03 14.74 -7.60
CA ILE A 193 -21.10 13.80 -7.24
C ILE A 193 -22.30 14.51 -6.57
N ASN A 194 -22.06 15.53 -5.75
CA ASN A 194 -23.14 16.29 -5.11
C ASN A 194 -23.97 17.09 -6.12
N LEU A 195 -23.34 17.57 -7.19
CA LEU A 195 -24.00 18.31 -8.27
C LEU A 195 -24.72 17.37 -9.25
N ASP A 196 -24.14 16.21 -9.53
CA ASP A 196 -24.78 15.14 -10.31
C ASP A 196 -24.50 13.76 -9.70
N THR A 197 -25.53 13.22 -9.06
CA THR A 197 -25.45 11.95 -8.33
C THR A 197 -25.56 10.71 -9.22
N SER A 198 -25.90 10.89 -10.50
CA SER A 198 -26.23 9.83 -11.45
C SER A 198 -25.09 9.48 -12.40
N ASN A 199 -24.02 10.27 -12.42
CA ASN A 199 -22.88 10.06 -13.29
C ASN A 199 -21.89 9.05 -12.69
N ALA A 200 -21.68 7.93 -13.38
CA ALA A 200 -20.74 6.89 -12.98
C ALA A 200 -19.28 7.36 -12.99
N GLY A 201 -18.91 8.24 -13.92
CA GLY A 201 -17.55 8.79 -14.04
C GLY A 201 -17.10 9.56 -12.81
N TYR A 202 -18.00 10.32 -12.15
CA TYR A 202 -17.64 11.03 -10.92
C TYR A 202 -17.43 10.08 -9.73
N CYS A 203 -18.15 8.96 -9.69
CA CYS A 203 -17.90 7.90 -8.72
C CYS A 203 -16.56 7.20 -9.00
N MET A 204 -16.19 7.02 -10.28
CA MET A 204 -14.88 6.52 -10.68
C MET A 204 -13.75 7.43 -10.23
N ASP A 205 -13.84 8.74 -10.47
CA ASP A 205 -12.82 9.71 -10.05
C ASP A 205 -12.57 9.66 -8.53
N LEU A 206 -13.65 9.58 -7.75
CA LEU A 206 -13.57 9.44 -6.30
C LEU A 206 -12.94 8.09 -5.89
N GLY A 207 -13.30 7.00 -6.58
CA GLY A 207 -12.74 5.67 -6.35
C GLY A 207 -11.23 5.63 -6.61
N VAL A 208 -10.77 6.23 -7.71
CA VAL A 208 -9.34 6.34 -8.07
C VAL A 208 -8.58 7.15 -7.02
N ALA A 209 -9.15 8.26 -6.54
CA ALA A 209 -8.51 9.05 -5.50
C ALA A 209 -8.36 8.27 -4.18
N HIS A 210 -9.40 7.56 -3.75
CA HIS A 210 -9.35 6.68 -2.57
C HIS A 210 -8.39 5.50 -2.76
N GLU A 211 -8.34 4.88 -3.95
CA GLU A 211 -7.41 3.79 -4.25
C GLU A 211 -5.96 4.25 -4.12
N ARG A 212 -5.64 5.44 -4.63
CA ARG A 212 -4.29 6.02 -4.52
C ARG A 212 -3.93 6.43 -3.10
N LEU A 213 -4.91 6.76 -2.27
CA LEU A 213 -4.74 6.94 -0.83
C LEU A 213 -4.62 5.62 -0.07
N GLN A 214 -4.80 4.47 -0.73
CA GLN A 214 -4.89 3.14 -0.13
C GLN A 214 -6.06 3.00 0.85
N GLU A 215 -7.10 3.82 0.67
CA GLU A 215 -8.37 3.74 1.39
C GLU A 215 -9.26 2.71 0.70
N TRP A 216 -8.83 1.44 0.75
CA TRP A 216 -9.41 0.33 -0.02
C TRP A 216 -10.92 0.16 0.14
N PRO A 217 -11.51 0.25 1.35
CA PRO A 217 -12.96 0.12 1.51
C PRO A 217 -13.74 1.23 0.81
N ASP A 218 -13.25 2.47 0.88
CA ASP A 218 -13.90 3.62 0.26
C ASP A 218 -13.76 3.58 -1.27
N ALA A 219 -12.59 3.15 -1.78
CA ALA A 219 -12.38 2.92 -3.20
C ALA A 219 -13.34 1.86 -3.76
N LEU A 220 -13.44 0.72 -3.07
CA LEU A 220 -14.35 -0.36 -3.47
C LEU A 220 -15.80 0.09 -3.49
N TYR A 221 -16.25 0.82 -2.46
CA TYR A 221 -17.60 1.38 -2.41
C TYR A 221 -17.89 2.31 -3.60
N CYS A 222 -16.94 3.16 -3.97
CA CYS A 222 -17.09 4.08 -5.09
C CYS A 222 -17.18 3.34 -6.43
N TYR A 223 -16.34 2.33 -6.65
CA TYR A 223 -16.38 1.51 -7.87
C TYR A 223 -17.65 0.66 -7.96
N GLU A 224 -18.12 0.06 -6.86
CA GLU A 224 -19.40 -0.66 -6.80
C GLU A 224 -20.56 0.27 -7.13
N ARG A 225 -20.53 1.51 -6.64
CA ARG A 225 -21.53 2.51 -6.99
C ARG A 225 -21.45 2.92 -8.46
N ALA A 226 -20.24 3.11 -9.01
CA ALA A 226 -20.06 3.41 -10.42
C ALA A 226 -20.60 2.28 -11.32
N GLN A 227 -20.31 1.02 -10.97
CA GLN A 227 -20.85 -0.17 -11.66
C GLN A 227 -22.38 -0.24 -11.58
N ALA A 228 -22.98 0.16 -10.45
CA ALA A 228 -24.43 0.18 -10.31
C ALA A 228 -25.10 1.25 -11.17
N LEU A 229 -24.41 2.37 -11.42
CA LEU A 229 -24.88 3.47 -12.28
C LEU A 229 -24.71 3.14 -13.76
N ASP A 230 -23.60 2.48 -14.12
CA ASP A 230 -23.33 2.01 -15.49
C ASP A 230 -22.82 0.55 -15.47
N PRO A 231 -23.74 -0.43 -15.59
CA PRO A 231 -23.38 -1.85 -15.55
C PRO A 231 -22.57 -2.36 -16.75
N GLU A 232 -22.60 -1.63 -17.87
CA GLU A 232 -21.91 -2.01 -19.11
C GLU A 232 -20.48 -1.46 -19.17
N ALA A 233 -20.13 -0.49 -18.32
CA ALA A 233 -18.78 0.04 -18.23
C ALA A 233 -17.80 -0.98 -17.59
N ASP A 234 -16.68 -1.20 -18.27
CA ASP A 234 -15.63 -2.10 -17.80
C ASP A 234 -14.73 -1.46 -16.73
N ASP A 235 -14.54 -0.14 -16.76
CA ASP A 235 -13.61 0.55 -15.86
C ASP A 235 -13.95 0.37 -14.37
N PRO A 236 -15.23 0.45 -13.92
CA PRO A 236 -15.58 0.12 -12.53
C PRO A 236 -15.21 -1.31 -12.13
N LYS A 237 -15.48 -2.30 -12.99
CA LYS A 237 -15.13 -3.70 -12.74
C LYS A 237 -13.61 -3.88 -12.65
N PHE A 238 -12.86 -3.18 -13.50
CA PHE A 238 -11.40 -3.17 -13.45
C PHE A 238 -10.88 -2.54 -12.15
N GLY A 239 -11.46 -1.42 -11.71
CA GLY A 239 -11.16 -0.78 -10.42
C GLY A 239 -11.41 -1.72 -9.24
N ILE A 240 -12.56 -2.43 -9.22
CA ILE A 240 -12.87 -3.46 -8.21
C ILE A 240 -11.79 -4.55 -8.22
N ALA A 241 -11.46 -5.11 -9.38
CA ALA A 241 -10.43 -6.14 -9.50
C ALA A 241 -9.04 -5.65 -9.04
N SER A 242 -8.68 -4.40 -9.36
CA SER A 242 -7.45 -3.76 -8.89
C SER A 242 -7.38 -3.72 -7.36
N VAL A 243 -8.43 -3.22 -6.71
CA VAL A 243 -8.49 -3.15 -5.23
C VAL A 243 -8.46 -4.55 -4.60
N LEU A 244 -9.14 -5.53 -5.18
CA LEU A 244 -9.08 -6.93 -4.72
C LEU A 244 -7.67 -7.51 -4.84
N MET A 245 -6.95 -7.20 -5.92
CA MET A 245 -5.55 -7.59 -6.10
C MET A 245 -4.63 -6.94 -5.05
N GLN A 246 -4.80 -5.64 -4.79
CA GLN A 246 -3.98 -4.92 -3.79
C GLN A 246 -4.24 -5.40 -2.36
N THR A 247 -5.45 -5.88 -2.08
CA THR A 247 -5.84 -6.42 -0.77
C THR A 247 -5.61 -7.93 -0.65
N GLU A 248 -4.82 -8.54 -1.55
CA GLU A 248 -4.46 -9.97 -1.54
C GLU A 248 -5.66 -10.94 -1.73
N ARG A 249 -6.78 -10.46 -2.28
CA ARG A 249 -8.04 -11.18 -2.54
C ARG A 249 -8.15 -11.65 -4.00
N ALA A 250 -7.07 -12.24 -4.53
CA ALA A 250 -6.98 -12.68 -5.93
C ALA A 250 -8.09 -13.65 -6.37
N GLU A 251 -8.52 -14.56 -5.47
CA GLU A 251 -9.58 -15.54 -5.75
C GLU A 251 -10.93 -14.85 -6.09
N GLU A 252 -11.18 -13.66 -5.55
CA GLU A 252 -12.36 -12.85 -5.85
C GLU A 252 -12.16 -11.99 -7.10
N ALA A 253 -10.92 -11.52 -7.34
CA ALA A 253 -10.57 -10.73 -8.51
C ALA A 253 -10.61 -11.55 -9.81
N ARG A 254 -10.17 -12.81 -9.74
CA ARG A 254 -10.01 -13.69 -10.90
C ARG A 254 -11.27 -13.82 -11.77
N PRO A 255 -12.46 -14.18 -11.27
CA PRO A 255 -13.64 -14.31 -12.13
C PRO A 255 -14.01 -12.99 -12.82
N ILE A 256 -13.81 -11.85 -12.15
CA ILE A 256 -14.04 -10.51 -12.72
C ILE A 256 -13.06 -10.25 -13.87
N LEU A 257 -11.78 -10.56 -13.67
CA LEU A 257 -10.74 -10.39 -14.69
C LEU A 257 -10.92 -11.37 -15.88
N GLU A 258 -11.38 -12.60 -15.63
CA GLU A 258 -11.71 -13.56 -16.69
C GLU A 258 -12.91 -13.11 -17.53
N GLU A 259 -13.93 -12.52 -16.92
CA GLU A 259 -15.08 -11.90 -17.61
C GLU A 259 -14.62 -10.70 -18.45
N LEU A 260 -13.88 -9.77 -17.83
CA LEU A 260 -13.36 -8.59 -18.51
C LEU A 260 -12.44 -8.96 -19.67
N HIS A 261 -11.57 -9.95 -19.53
CA HIS A 261 -10.65 -10.32 -20.61
C HIS A 261 -11.38 -10.84 -21.87
N GLN A 262 -12.57 -11.44 -21.69
CA GLN A 262 -13.38 -11.92 -22.82
C GLN A 262 -14.11 -10.78 -23.54
N ASN A 263 -14.61 -9.80 -22.78
CA ASN A 263 -15.59 -8.84 -23.27
C ASN A 263 -15.04 -7.43 -23.46
N ALA A 264 -13.98 -7.05 -22.73
CA ALA A 264 -13.51 -5.68 -22.68
C ALA A 264 -12.85 -5.21 -23.97
N GLU A 265 -12.91 -3.89 -24.17
CA GLU A 265 -12.24 -3.18 -25.27
C GLU A 265 -10.72 -3.16 -25.06
N ASP A 266 -10.24 -2.85 -23.86
CA ASP A 266 -8.83 -2.87 -23.48
C ASP A 266 -8.41 -4.25 -22.90
N ARG A 267 -8.31 -5.24 -23.78
CA ARG A 267 -7.95 -6.61 -23.39
C ARG A 267 -6.52 -6.73 -22.88
N GLU A 268 -5.60 -5.88 -23.35
CA GLU A 268 -4.18 -5.97 -23.02
C GLU A 268 -3.94 -5.61 -21.55
N ARG A 269 -4.52 -4.49 -21.09
CA ARG A 269 -4.46 -4.06 -19.69
C ARG A 269 -5.07 -5.11 -18.75
N VAL A 270 -6.22 -5.66 -19.13
CA VAL A 270 -6.89 -6.72 -18.34
C VAL A 270 -6.06 -8.01 -18.32
N ALA A 271 -5.47 -8.40 -19.45
CA ALA A 271 -4.66 -9.61 -19.54
C ALA A 271 -3.42 -9.54 -18.65
N ALA A 272 -2.74 -8.38 -18.59
CA ALA A 272 -1.60 -8.18 -17.71
C ALA A 272 -2.00 -8.36 -16.23
N MET A 273 -3.14 -7.80 -15.82
CA MET A 273 -3.67 -7.95 -14.47
C MET A 273 -4.07 -9.40 -14.17
N LEU A 274 -4.72 -10.09 -15.11
CA LEU A 274 -5.09 -11.50 -14.96
C LEU A 274 -3.85 -12.40 -14.84
N ALA A 275 -2.80 -12.16 -15.63
CA ALA A 275 -1.54 -12.88 -15.49
C ALA A 275 -0.92 -12.69 -14.11
N ARG A 276 -0.90 -11.45 -13.58
CA ARG A 276 -0.45 -11.15 -12.20
C ARG A 276 -1.32 -11.85 -11.15
N CYS A 277 -2.63 -11.92 -11.35
CA CYS A 277 -3.57 -12.66 -10.51
C CYS A 277 -3.22 -14.16 -10.45
N LEU A 278 -2.98 -14.79 -11.60
CA LEU A 278 -2.60 -16.20 -11.70
C LEU A 278 -1.24 -16.49 -11.06
N VAL A 279 -0.26 -15.57 -11.19
CA VAL A 279 1.02 -15.67 -10.47
C VAL A 279 0.78 -15.61 -8.96
N PHE A 280 -0.06 -14.70 -8.49
CA PHE A 280 -0.37 -14.56 -7.07
C PHE A 280 -1.01 -15.82 -6.50
N GLU A 281 -2.01 -16.40 -7.19
CA GLU A 281 -2.61 -17.68 -6.81
C GLU A 281 -1.57 -18.81 -6.78
N ALA A 282 -0.70 -18.88 -7.80
CA ALA A 282 0.35 -19.90 -7.86
C ALA A 282 1.30 -19.81 -6.65
N GLU A 283 1.66 -18.61 -6.19
CA GLU A 283 2.51 -18.41 -5.00
C GLU A 283 1.87 -18.90 -3.69
N ARG A 284 0.55 -19.11 -3.66
CA ARG A 284 -0.19 -19.61 -2.48
C ARG A 284 -0.38 -21.12 -2.46
N ILE A 285 -0.03 -21.83 -3.54
CA ILE A 285 -0.18 -23.29 -3.64
C ILE A 285 0.73 -24.07 -2.68
N PRO A 286 2.03 -23.73 -2.51
CA PRO A 286 2.95 -24.62 -1.78
C PRO A 286 2.58 -24.76 -0.30
N ALA A 287 2.59 -25.96 0.28
CA ALA A 287 2.11 -26.14 1.65
C ALA A 287 3.03 -25.49 2.71
N VAL A 288 4.33 -25.38 2.42
CA VAL A 288 5.33 -24.79 3.33
C VAL A 288 5.52 -23.32 2.97
N GLN A 289 4.96 -22.44 3.81
CA GLN A 289 5.03 -21.00 3.65
C GLN A 289 5.28 -20.32 5.00
N ARG A 290 6.04 -19.23 5.01
CA ARG A 290 6.32 -18.42 6.20
C ARG A 290 6.70 -17.00 5.79
N ASP A 291 6.10 -16.00 6.42
CA ASP A 291 6.52 -14.59 6.34
C ASP A 291 6.78 -14.06 4.90
N GLY A 292 5.91 -14.39 3.94
CA GLY A 292 6.05 -13.95 2.55
C GLY A 292 7.05 -14.77 1.72
N GLU A 293 7.54 -15.87 2.27
CA GLU A 293 8.37 -16.84 1.59
C GLU A 293 7.67 -18.20 1.54
N TYR A 294 8.03 -19.01 0.56
CA TYR A 294 7.52 -20.36 0.41
C TYR A 294 8.54 -21.29 -0.22
N VAL A 295 8.33 -22.60 -0.03
CA VAL A 295 9.13 -23.65 -0.66
C VAL A 295 8.23 -24.65 -1.34
N VAL A 296 8.58 -25.03 -2.56
CA VAL A 296 7.90 -26.09 -3.29
C VAL A 296 8.56 -27.43 -2.93
N THR A 297 7.79 -28.34 -2.38
CA THR A 297 8.26 -29.56 -1.71
C THR A 297 7.76 -30.85 -2.38
N ALA A 298 6.73 -30.73 -3.23
CA ALA A 298 6.10 -31.87 -3.87
C ALA A 298 5.81 -31.64 -5.35
N ARG A 299 5.88 -32.72 -6.15
CA ARG A 299 5.58 -32.69 -7.58
C ARG A 299 4.14 -32.25 -7.89
N ARG A 300 3.19 -32.57 -7.00
CA ARG A 300 1.80 -32.10 -7.12
C ARG A 300 1.67 -30.57 -7.04
N GLU A 301 2.50 -29.92 -6.24
CA GLU A 301 2.52 -28.45 -6.11
C GLU A 301 3.09 -27.82 -7.39
N ILE A 302 4.17 -28.40 -7.94
CA ILE A 302 4.73 -27.98 -9.23
C ILE A 302 3.67 -28.07 -10.34
N THR A 303 2.99 -29.22 -10.44
CA THR A 303 1.94 -29.41 -11.46
C THR A 303 0.78 -28.42 -11.27
N ALA A 304 0.35 -28.18 -10.04
CA ALA A 304 -0.72 -27.23 -9.75
C ALA A 304 -0.32 -25.79 -10.10
N MET A 305 0.89 -25.36 -9.74
CA MET A 305 1.40 -24.03 -10.10
C MET A 305 1.51 -23.85 -11.61
N ARG A 306 1.97 -24.86 -12.36
CA ARG A 306 2.05 -24.77 -13.83
C ARG A 306 0.70 -24.58 -14.51
N ARG A 307 -0.36 -25.20 -13.98
CA ARG A 307 -1.71 -25.02 -14.53
C ARG A 307 -2.18 -23.56 -14.52
N LEU A 308 -1.63 -22.74 -13.63
CA LEU A 308 -1.89 -21.30 -13.57
C LEU A 308 -0.88 -20.51 -14.40
N LEU A 309 0.42 -20.85 -14.28
CA LEU A 309 1.51 -20.08 -14.86
C LEU A 309 1.69 -20.26 -16.36
N ASP A 310 1.37 -21.43 -16.90
CA ASP A 310 1.53 -21.69 -18.34
C ASP A 310 0.50 -20.84 -19.13
N PRO A 311 -0.81 -20.86 -18.82
CA PRO A 311 -1.76 -19.93 -19.42
C PRO A 311 -1.42 -18.45 -19.17
N ALA A 312 -0.91 -18.10 -17.98
CA ALA A 312 -0.52 -16.72 -17.66
C ALA A 312 0.56 -16.15 -18.60
N GLY A 313 1.46 -17.01 -19.11
CA GLY A 313 2.49 -16.59 -20.06
C GLY A 313 1.96 -16.36 -21.47
N ASP A 314 0.83 -16.97 -21.82
CA ASP A 314 0.20 -16.83 -23.13
C ASP A 314 -0.86 -15.69 -23.16
N LEU A 315 -1.22 -15.15 -21.99
CA LEU A 315 -2.28 -14.15 -21.85
C LEU A 315 -1.84 -12.73 -22.25
N THR A 316 -0.60 -12.35 -21.97
CA THR A 316 -0.16 -10.94 -22.03
C THR A 316 1.25 -10.80 -22.60
N ASP A 317 1.49 -9.69 -23.30
CA ASP A 317 2.81 -9.26 -23.76
C ASP A 317 3.46 -8.24 -22.79
N ASP A 318 2.81 -7.89 -21.68
CA ASP A 318 3.33 -6.94 -20.68
C ASP A 318 4.68 -7.45 -20.11
N PRO A 319 5.79 -6.70 -20.30
CA PRO A 319 7.11 -7.17 -19.88
C PRO A 319 7.23 -7.43 -18.38
N GLU A 320 6.52 -6.64 -17.56
CA GLU A 320 6.53 -6.79 -16.10
C GLU A 320 5.79 -8.07 -15.67
N ALA A 321 4.56 -8.28 -16.15
CA ALA A 321 3.80 -9.49 -15.88
C ALA A 321 4.53 -10.74 -16.40
N LEU A 322 5.15 -10.65 -17.58
CA LEU A 322 5.94 -11.76 -18.14
C LEU A 322 7.22 -12.05 -17.34
N ASP A 323 7.92 -11.05 -16.77
CA ASP A 323 9.04 -11.36 -15.87
C ASP A 323 8.56 -12.16 -14.65
N ASP A 324 7.42 -11.79 -14.08
CA ASP A 324 6.82 -12.47 -12.95
C ASP A 324 6.54 -13.95 -13.26
N VAL A 325 5.87 -14.21 -14.39
CA VAL A 325 5.57 -15.56 -14.87
C VAL A 325 6.85 -16.33 -15.17
N HIS A 326 7.75 -15.79 -15.98
CA HIS A 326 8.98 -16.45 -16.41
C HIS A 326 9.90 -16.77 -15.23
N ARG A 327 10.02 -15.87 -14.27
CA ARG A 327 10.78 -16.09 -13.05
C ARG A 327 10.22 -17.28 -12.27
N MET A 328 8.90 -17.39 -12.17
CA MET A 328 8.25 -18.51 -11.49
C MET A 328 8.48 -19.83 -12.22
N GLN A 329 8.29 -19.83 -13.54
CA GLN A 329 8.55 -21.01 -14.36
C GLN A 329 10.03 -21.46 -14.28
N ARG A 330 10.99 -20.52 -14.24
CA ARG A 330 12.42 -20.82 -13.99
C ARG A 330 12.61 -21.49 -12.63
N TYR A 331 11.96 -20.99 -11.59
CA TYR A 331 12.01 -21.58 -10.26
C TYR A 331 11.43 -23.00 -10.24
N LEU A 332 10.27 -23.22 -10.87
CA LEU A 332 9.68 -24.57 -10.97
C LEU A 332 10.56 -25.54 -11.76
N ARG A 333 11.14 -25.11 -12.89
CA ARG A 333 12.12 -25.91 -13.66
C ARG A 333 13.35 -26.28 -12.82
N TRP A 334 13.75 -25.41 -11.89
CA TRP A 334 14.82 -25.71 -10.95
C TRP A 334 14.38 -26.70 -9.87
N CYS A 335 13.16 -26.58 -9.34
CA CYS A 335 12.60 -27.51 -8.35
C CYS A 335 12.51 -28.92 -8.94
N GLU A 336 12.03 -29.08 -10.17
CA GLU A 336 11.91 -30.37 -10.85
C GLU A 336 13.24 -31.12 -10.99
N ARG A 337 14.35 -30.40 -11.26
CA ARG A 337 15.68 -31.01 -11.41
C ARG A 337 16.24 -31.52 -10.08
N ARG A 338 15.71 -31.09 -8.94
CA ARG A 338 16.25 -31.37 -7.60
C ARG A 338 15.39 -32.31 -6.75
N HIS A 339 14.19 -32.70 -7.18
CA HIS A 339 13.37 -33.64 -6.43
C HIS A 339 13.87 -35.09 -6.58
N PHE A 340 14.30 -35.66 -5.45
CA PHE A 340 14.39 -37.08 -5.09
C PHE A 340 14.34 -38.13 -6.21
N LYS A 341 15.50 -38.69 -6.56
CA LYS A 341 15.57 -40.12 -6.92
C LYS A 341 15.56 -40.94 -5.63
N SER A 342 14.38 -41.28 -5.11
CA SER A 342 14.23 -42.56 -4.42
C SER A 342 13.56 -43.49 -5.43
N PRO A 343 14.30 -44.40 -6.10
CA PRO A 343 13.65 -45.48 -6.82
C PRO A 343 13.07 -46.43 -5.78
N GLY A 344 11.87 -46.16 -5.26
CA GLY A 344 11.09 -47.12 -4.47
C GLY A 344 11.77 -47.72 -3.23
N VAL A 345 12.63 -46.97 -2.54
CA VAL A 345 13.27 -47.46 -1.30
C VAL A 345 12.49 -46.95 -0.11
N SER A 346 11.61 -47.78 0.47
CA SER A 346 10.91 -47.48 1.73
C SER A 346 11.94 -47.29 2.86
N LEU A 347 11.60 -46.53 3.92
CA LEU A 347 12.45 -46.41 5.12
C LEU A 347 12.93 -47.77 5.65
N GLY A 348 12.15 -48.84 5.42
CA GLY A 348 12.49 -50.21 5.78
C GLY A 348 13.65 -50.85 5.00
N CYS A 349 14.09 -50.29 3.86
CA CYS A 349 15.28 -50.77 3.14
C CYS A 349 16.58 -50.14 3.65
N TRP A 350 16.51 -49.02 4.38
CA TRP A 350 17.69 -48.37 4.97
C TRP A 350 18.16 -49.08 6.23
N ILE A 351 17.24 -49.56 7.05
CA ILE A 351 17.54 -50.30 8.27
C ILE A 351 18.44 -51.52 8.00
N PRO A 352 18.15 -52.42 7.04
CA PRO A 352 19.01 -53.57 6.76
C PRO A 352 20.35 -53.16 6.15
N LEU A 353 20.45 -52.09 5.35
CA LEU A 353 21.73 -51.63 4.80
C LEU A 353 22.62 -50.97 5.86
N LEU A 354 22.02 -50.17 6.75
CA LEU A 354 22.70 -49.55 7.88
C LEU A 354 23.11 -50.62 8.90
N VAL A 355 22.28 -51.64 9.12
CA VAL A 355 22.62 -52.83 9.92
C VAL A 355 23.72 -53.65 9.26
N LEU A 356 23.63 -53.99 7.97
CA LEU A 356 24.65 -54.79 7.25
C LEU A 356 26.00 -54.08 7.12
N VAL A 357 26.05 -52.76 7.19
CA VAL A 357 27.31 -52.01 7.12
C VAL A 357 27.79 -51.64 8.52
N ALA A 358 26.94 -51.09 9.38
CA ALA A 358 27.36 -50.59 10.70
C ALA A 358 27.64 -51.71 11.70
N LEU A 359 26.87 -52.80 11.74
CA LEU A 359 27.13 -53.90 12.68
C LEU A 359 28.45 -54.61 12.37
N PRO A 360 28.76 -54.99 11.11
CA PRO A 360 30.05 -55.59 10.79
C PRO A 360 31.21 -54.62 11.01
N SER A 361 31.03 -53.32 10.74
CA SER A 361 32.05 -52.30 11.02
C SER A 361 32.31 -52.12 12.51
N LEU A 362 31.27 -52.21 13.33
CA LEU A 362 31.35 -52.09 14.79
C LEU A 362 31.93 -53.36 15.41
N VAL A 363 31.60 -54.54 14.87
CA VAL A 363 32.19 -55.82 15.28
C VAL A 363 33.66 -55.91 14.86
N LEU A 364 34.02 -55.54 13.62
CA LEU A 364 35.44 -55.46 13.21
C LEU A 364 36.20 -54.43 14.04
N GLY A 365 35.61 -53.25 14.27
CA GLY A 365 36.21 -52.20 15.11
C GLY A 365 36.45 -52.67 16.54
N MET A 366 35.49 -53.38 17.14
CA MET A 366 35.60 -53.92 18.50
C MET A 366 36.60 -55.08 18.57
N MET A 367 36.58 -56.01 17.61
CA MET A 367 37.56 -57.11 17.53
C MET A 367 38.99 -56.59 17.35
N TYR A 368 39.19 -55.51 16.59
CA TYR A 368 40.51 -54.97 16.30
C TYR A 368 41.03 -54.02 17.38
N PHE A 369 40.14 -53.32 18.11
CA PHE A 369 40.50 -52.51 19.28
C PHE A 369 41.07 -53.35 20.43
N ILE A 370 40.59 -54.60 20.56
CA ILE A 370 41.14 -55.58 21.48
C ILE A 370 42.53 -56.07 21.02
N ALA A 371 42.80 -56.06 19.70
CA ALA A 371 44.01 -56.64 19.11
C ALA A 371 45.17 -55.66 18.89
N SER A 372 44.93 -54.35 18.72
CA SER A 372 46.02 -53.36 18.53
C SER A 372 45.63 -51.95 19.02
N PRO A 373 46.33 -51.37 20.01
CA PRO A 373 46.11 -49.99 20.44
C PRO A 373 46.87 -49.03 19.51
N GLY A 374 46.21 -48.58 18.43
CA GLY A 374 46.78 -47.61 17.49
C GLY A 374 45.72 -46.64 16.95
N ILE A 375 46.15 -45.49 16.40
CA ILE A 375 45.26 -44.39 15.96
C ILE A 375 44.59 -44.65 14.59
N VAL A 376 45.16 -45.58 13.81
CA VAL A 376 44.73 -45.90 12.43
C VAL A 376 43.26 -46.36 12.31
N PRO A 377 42.70 -47.19 13.21
CA PRO A 377 41.30 -47.60 13.15
C PRO A 377 40.32 -46.44 13.36
N VAL A 378 40.67 -45.49 14.24
CA VAL A 378 39.87 -44.27 14.49
C VAL A 378 39.80 -43.42 13.21
N LEU A 379 40.92 -43.31 12.49
CA LEU A 379 40.98 -42.59 11.22
C LEU A 379 40.13 -43.29 10.13
N ILE A 380 40.14 -44.62 10.05
CA ILE A 380 39.32 -45.36 9.08
C ILE A 380 37.83 -45.15 9.34
N VAL A 381 37.39 -45.25 10.60
CA VAL A 381 35.98 -44.99 10.96
C VAL A 381 35.60 -43.53 10.70
N ALA A 382 36.48 -42.58 11.01
CA ALA A 382 36.24 -41.17 10.73
C ALA A 382 36.12 -40.89 9.23
N VAL A 383 37.01 -41.45 8.40
CA VAL A 383 36.96 -41.28 6.94
C VAL A 383 35.70 -41.93 6.35
N TRP A 384 35.34 -43.13 6.78
CA TRP A 384 34.08 -43.75 6.36
C TRP A 384 32.86 -42.97 6.82
N GLY A 385 32.87 -42.44 8.04
CA GLY A 385 31.81 -41.55 8.54
C GLY A 385 31.66 -40.29 7.69
N VAL A 386 32.78 -39.64 7.34
CA VAL A 386 32.79 -38.46 6.46
C VAL A 386 32.31 -38.81 5.06
N LEU A 387 32.74 -39.92 4.48
CA LEU A 387 32.28 -40.38 3.17
C LEU A 387 30.79 -40.70 3.17
N LEU A 388 30.27 -41.30 4.24
CA LEU A 388 28.86 -41.68 4.38
C LEU A 388 27.98 -40.44 4.60
N VAL A 389 28.42 -39.47 5.41
CA VAL A 389 27.77 -38.15 5.56
C VAL A 389 27.83 -37.36 4.25
N SER A 390 28.96 -37.39 3.53
CA SER A 390 29.11 -36.75 2.22
C SER A 390 28.17 -37.38 1.18
N ARG A 391 28.05 -38.71 1.15
CA ARG A 391 27.12 -39.43 0.28
C ARG A 391 25.66 -39.14 0.65
N PHE A 392 25.36 -39.08 1.94
CA PHE A 392 24.04 -38.73 2.47
C PHE A 392 23.67 -37.28 2.11
N MET A 393 24.58 -36.32 2.28
CA MET A 393 24.42 -34.93 1.84
C MET A 393 24.30 -34.80 0.32
N ALA A 394 24.95 -35.68 -0.46
CA ALA A 394 24.78 -35.72 -1.92
C ALA A 394 23.43 -36.32 -2.36
N TRP A 395 22.82 -37.18 -1.55
CA TRP A 395 21.47 -37.73 -1.76
C TRP A 395 20.37 -36.81 -1.23
N PHE A 396 20.66 -36.03 -0.19
CA PHE A 396 19.82 -34.98 0.36
C PHE A 396 20.52 -33.63 0.17
N PRO A 397 20.66 -33.12 -1.07
CA PRO A 397 21.32 -31.83 -1.25
C PRO A 397 20.56 -30.78 -0.43
N PRO A 398 21.21 -30.11 0.55
CA PRO A 398 20.59 -28.99 1.24
C PRO A 398 20.47 -27.88 0.21
N GLY A 399 19.27 -27.76 -0.34
CA GLY A 399 19.05 -26.97 -1.54
C GLY A 399 17.61 -26.54 -1.66
N TRP A 400 16.90 -26.40 -0.56
CA TRP A 400 15.58 -25.79 -0.50
C TRP A 400 15.81 -24.29 -0.66
N LYS A 401 15.51 -23.77 -1.86
CA LYS A 401 15.59 -22.34 -2.15
C LYS A 401 14.24 -21.77 -1.73
N THR A 402 14.22 -20.95 -0.70
CA THR A 402 13.05 -20.15 -0.38
C THR A 402 12.81 -19.19 -1.53
N ASN A 403 11.58 -19.16 -2.03
CA ASN A 403 11.16 -18.14 -2.98
C ASN A 403 10.37 -17.08 -2.22
N ARG A 404 10.60 -15.81 -2.56
CA ARG A 404 9.89 -14.69 -1.95
C ARG A 404 8.78 -14.22 -2.87
N ARG A 405 7.59 -14.04 -2.29
CA ARG A 405 6.41 -13.56 -2.99
C ARG A 405 6.63 -12.19 -3.60
N ALA A 406 6.11 -11.96 -4.79
CA ALA A 406 6.35 -10.72 -5.55
C ALA A 406 5.95 -9.46 -4.76
N HIS A 407 4.77 -9.46 -4.13
CA HIS A 407 4.23 -8.34 -3.35
C HIS A 407 4.95 -8.06 -2.02
N LYS A 408 5.84 -8.95 -1.56
CA LYS A 408 6.63 -8.77 -0.32
C LYS A 408 8.10 -8.53 -0.58
N ARG A 409 8.48 -8.25 -1.83
CA ARG A 409 9.83 -7.80 -2.13
C ARG A 409 10.01 -6.38 -1.59
N PRO A 410 11.14 -6.05 -0.93
CA PRO A 410 11.53 -4.66 -0.83
C PRO A 410 11.57 -4.09 -2.26
N GLY A 411 11.10 -2.86 -2.45
CA GLY A 411 10.93 -2.22 -3.76
C GLY A 411 12.17 -2.31 -4.66
N PRO A 412 12.03 -1.94 -5.95
CA PRO A 412 13.14 -2.03 -6.91
C PRO A 412 14.40 -1.37 -6.34
N PRO A 413 15.61 -1.88 -6.67
CA PRO A 413 16.83 -1.16 -6.30
C PRO A 413 16.70 0.29 -6.78
N PRO A 414 17.18 1.27 -6.00
CA PRO A 414 17.04 2.69 -6.35
C PRO A 414 17.50 2.88 -7.80
N VAL A 415 16.64 3.53 -8.59
CA VAL A 415 16.94 3.86 -9.98
C VAL A 415 18.31 4.53 -9.99
N SER A 416 19.28 3.88 -10.63
CA SER A 416 20.58 4.47 -10.85
C SER A 416 20.39 5.70 -11.72
N THR A 417 20.49 6.86 -11.10
CA THR A 417 20.65 8.14 -11.79
C THR A 417 21.94 8.08 -12.58
N THR A 418 21.82 7.98 -13.90
CA THR A 418 22.84 8.39 -14.87
C THR A 418 22.23 9.36 -15.84
#